data_AF-A0A5C3NN86-F1
#
_entry.id   AF-A0A5C3NN86-F1
#
_cell.length_a   1.000
_cell.length_b   1.000
_cell.length_c   1.000
_cell.angle_alpha   90.00
_cell.angle_beta   90.00
_cell.angle_gamma   90.00
#
_symmetry.space_group_name_H-M   'P 1'
#
loop_
_entity.id
_entity.type
_entity.pdbx_description
1 polymer ?
#
loop_
_entity_poly.entity_id
_entity_poly.type
_entity_poly.pdbx_seq_one_letter_code
_entity_poly.pdbx_strand_id
1 'polypeptide(L)'
;MVVELCLASGEKKTKHKGKHRGGRSATTDRALCLFVNAHVLDGPRRCRRHHSNLYYSNEKAPLDDTPCCDRCSPRQPDICCDICHPTEVATMIPVRNDSVAKPQRVAGQIKIPPYDAAASETALRRELHQWREVVARSSCDDYDFYGPDIFLHFKIIDRIVDLVHVGKLKTVRDLEIQTRWIYAAKYGVEILRIVELHTPKDPLPPSPFVTTPLVARSHENQLAHRPMHPQSPLAGCKPQRALSTCGACGQLGHRRNMRVCAQHPQTTTSGGSENIPPVP
;
A
#
# COMPACT_ATOMS: atom_id res chain seq x y z
N MET A 1 14.57 37.15 18.49
CA MET A 1 13.13 37.37 18.77
C MET A 1 12.22 36.19 18.33
N VAL A 2 12.71 34.95 18.24
CA VAL A 2 11.90 33.76 17.90
C VAL A 2 11.64 32.84 19.13
N VAL A 3 12.28 33.13 20.26
CA VAL A 3 12.26 32.31 21.48
C VAL A 3 10.92 32.39 22.25
N GLU A 4 10.07 33.38 21.96
CA GLU A 4 8.87 33.65 22.75
C GLU A 4 7.62 32.87 22.31
N LEU A 5 7.59 32.35 21.08
CA LEU A 5 6.37 31.72 20.52
C LEU A 5 6.05 30.33 21.11
N CYS A 6 6.99 29.67 21.80
CA CYS A 6 6.75 28.36 22.42
C CYS A 6 6.88 28.37 23.96
N LEU A 7 7.20 29.51 24.58
CA LEU A 7 7.48 29.61 26.02
C LEU A 7 6.39 30.31 26.84
N ALA A 8 5.33 30.84 26.21
CA ALA A 8 4.22 31.48 26.91
C ALA A 8 3.42 30.48 27.77
N SER A 9 3.90 30.25 28.98
CA SER A 9 3.17 29.55 30.05
C SER A 9 2.24 30.56 30.72
N GLY A 10 0.97 30.55 30.32
CA GLY A 10 -0.11 31.31 30.96
C GLY A 10 -1.37 30.47 31.06
N GLU A 11 -1.36 29.43 31.90
CA GLU A 11 -2.53 28.60 32.16
C GLU A 11 -3.59 29.38 32.98
N LYS A 12 -4.50 30.08 32.30
CA LYS A 12 -5.80 30.43 32.88
C LYS A 12 -6.73 29.23 32.72
N LYS A 13 -6.96 28.48 33.80
CA LYS A 13 -7.87 27.33 33.84
C LYS A 13 -9.33 27.78 33.69
N THR A 14 -9.83 27.86 32.46
CA THR A 14 -11.29 27.90 32.20
C THR A 14 -11.82 26.47 32.11
N LYS A 15 -12.65 26.08 33.08
CA LYS A 15 -13.32 24.77 33.14
C LYS A 15 -14.35 24.64 32.02
N HIS A 16 -13.97 24.07 30.87
CA HIS A 16 -14.94 23.55 29.90
C HIS A 16 -15.04 22.03 30.03
N LYS A 17 -16.24 21.57 30.39
CA LYS A 17 -16.60 20.16 30.59
C LYS A 17 -16.89 19.52 29.22
N GLY A 18 -15.83 19.15 28.48
CA GLY A 18 -15.89 18.45 27.20
C GLY A 18 -15.44 17.00 27.33
N LYS A 19 -16.13 16.08 26.63
CA LYS A 19 -15.85 14.63 26.56
C LYS A 19 -14.35 14.33 26.40
N HIS A 20 -13.80 13.55 27.34
CA HIS A 20 -12.43 13.07 27.35
C HIS A 20 -12.08 12.27 26.09
N ARG A 21 -11.55 12.94 25.07
CA ARG A 21 -10.53 12.33 24.20
C ARG A 21 -9.23 12.37 24.99
N GLY A 22 -8.58 11.23 25.16
CA GLY A 22 -7.33 11.11 25.94
C GLY A 22 -6.34 12.21 25.54
N GLY A 23 -6.22 13.23 26.40
CA GLY A 23 -5.31 14.33 26.19
C GLY A 23 -3.90 13.77 26.31
N ARG A 24 -3.15 13.77 25.21
CA ARG A 24 -1.70 13.58 25.29
C ARG A 24 -1.19 14.64 26.26
N SER A 25 -0.38 14.21 27.23
CA SER A 25 0.27 15.10 28.18
C SER A 25 0.94 16.24 27.41
N ALA A 26 0.60 17.50 27.70
CA ALA A 26 1.17 18.69 27.06
C ALA A 26 2.71 18.71 27.10
N THR A 27 3.30 17.97 28.05
CA THR A 27 4.74 17.78 28.21
C THR A 27 5.38 17.02 27.04
N THR A 28 4.68 16.03 26.46
CA THR A 28 5.18 15.24 25.33
C THR A 28 5.32 16.09 24.06
N ASP A 29 4.34 16.97 23.83
CA ASP A 29 4.35 17.86 22.66
C ASP A 29 5.45 18.93 22.77
N ARG A 30 5.68 19.45 23.99
CA ARG A 30 6.73 20.45 24.23
C ARG A 30 8.14 19.93 23.93
N ALA A 31 8.48 18.73 24.39
CA ALA A 31 9.81 18.16 24.16
C ALA A 31 10.07 17.88 22.67
N LEU A 32 9.04 17.46 21.91
CA LEU A 32 9.16 17.31 20.45
C LEU A 32 9.34 18.66 19.75
N CYS A 33 8.58 19.69 20.15
CA CYS A 33 8.77 21.05 19.63
C CYS A 33 10.19 21.57 19.89
N LEU A 34 10.73 21.35 21.09
CA LEU A 34 12.11 21.72 21.41
C LEU A 34 13.14 20.88 20.63
N PHE A 35 12.87 19.60 20.39
CA PHE A 35 13.71 18.74 19.55
C PHE A 35 13.83 19.26 18.11
N VAL A 36 12.71 19.64 17.48
CA VAL A 36 12.69 20.20 16.12
C VAL A 36 13.48 21.51 16.08
N ASN A 37 13.26 22.37 17.08
CA ASN A 37 13.85 23.69 17.17
C ASN A 37 15.19 23.73 17.93
N ALA A 38 15.83 22.58 18.18
CA ALA A 38 17.04 22.53 19.01
C ALA A 38 18.17 23.44 18.48
N HIS A 39 18.24 23.64 17.16
CA HIS A 39 19.26 24.46 16.51
C HIS A 39 19.22 25.95 16.89
N VAL A 40 18.07 26.48 17.34
CA VAL A 40 17.92 27.87 17.81
C VAL A 40 18.03 28.01 19.33
N LEU A 41 18.27 26.91 20.05
CA LEU A 41 18.44 26.92 21.50
C LEU A 41 19.92 27.02 21.87
N ASP A 42 20.19 27.42 23.11
CA ASP A 42 21.54 27.57 23.63
C ASP A 42 21.93 26.46 24.63
N GLY A 43 23.23 26.29 24.81
CA GLY A 43 23.81 25.37 25.79
C GLY A 43 23.38 23.91 25.59
N PRO A 44 23.15 23.14 26.68
CA PRO A 44 22.75 21.73 26.58
C PRO A 44 21.43 21.51 25.81
N ARG A 45 20.55 22.51 25.79
CA ARG A 45 19.27 22.45 25.05
C ARG A 45 19.46 22.57 23.54
N ARG A 46 20.64 22.97 23.08
CA ARG A 46 20.98 22.98 21.65
C ARG A 46 21.13 21.56 21.08
N CYS A 47 21.40 20.59 21.94
CA CYS A 47 21.57 19.19 21.56
C CYS A 47 20.21 18.50 21.32
N ARG A 48 20.05 17.81 20.17
CA ARG A 48 18.82 17.03 19.91
C ARG A 48 18.60 15.89 20.90
N ARG A 49 19.67 15.20 21.31
CA ARG A 49 19.58 14.09 22.30
C ARG A 49 19.08 14.55 23.66
N HIS A 50 19.33 15.81 24.05
CA HIS A 50 18.82 16.35 25.32
C HIS A 50 17.30 16.27 25.37
N HIS A 51 16.60 16.67 24.30
CA HIS A 51 15.14 16.66 24.24
C HIS A 51 14.57 15.24 24.14
N SER A 52 15.25 14.33 23.43
CA SER A 52 14.87 12.92 23.42
C SER A 52 14.99 12.29 24.81
N ASN A 53 16.11 12.53 25.51
CA ASN A 53 16.31 12.05 26.87
C ASN A 53 15.25 12.61 27.84
N LEU A 54 14.89 13.89 27.70
CA LEU A 54 13.82 14.50 28.48
C LEU A 54 12.44 13.91 28.15
N TYR A 55 12.12 13.70 26.87
CA TYR A 55 10.85 13.14 26.42
C TYR A 55 10.62 11.72 26.98
N TYR A 56 11.64 10.86 26.90
CA TYR A 56 11.57 9.49 27.40
C TYR A 56 11.93 9.36 28.88
N SER A 57 12.31 10.46 29.55
CA SER A 57 12.80 10.46 30.92
C SER A 57 13.96 9.47 31.13
N ASN A 58 14.89 9.40 30.17
CA ASN A 58 16.05 8.50 30.23
C ASN A 58 16.94 8.77 31.46
N GLU A 59 16.93 10.00 31.98
CA GLU A 59 17.60 10.38 33.23
C GLU A 59 16.98 9.75 34.49
N LYS A 60 15.74 9.26 34.38
CA LYS A 60 14.99 8.57 35.43
C LYS A 60 14.89 7.07 35.18
N ALA A 61 15.45 6.58 34.06
CA ALA A 61 15.56 5.15 33.86
C ALA A 61 16.31 4.59 35.08
N PRO A 62 15.82 3.52 35.72
CA PRO A 62 16.60 2.81 36.71
C PRO A 62 17.97 2.58 36.10
N LEU A 63 19.03 2.85 36.86
CA LEU A 63 20.33 2.28 36.54
C LEU A 63 20.13 0.79 36.78
N ASP A 64 19.64 0.08 35.75
CA ASP A 64 19.37 -1.35 35.82
C ASP A 64 20.59 -2.06 36.40
N ASP A 65 20.32 -3.15 37.12
CA ASP A 65 21.34 -4.06 37.61
C ASP A 65 22.40 -4.30 36.55
N THR A 66 23.66 -4.39 36.99
CA THR A 66 24.86 -4.61 36.18
C THR A 66 24.53 -5.35 34.88
N PRO A 67 24.74 -4.74 33.69
CA PRO A 67 24.31 -5.32 32.43
C PRO A 67 24.85 -6.74 32.31
N CYS A 68 24.03 -7.69 31.85
CA CYS A 68 24.41 -9.12 31.85
C CYS A 68 25.65 -9.45 30.98
N CYS A 69 26.05 -8.53 30.08
CA CYS A 69 27.28 -8.59 29.30
C CYS A 69 27.60 -7.23 28.64
N ASP A 70 28.79 -7.10 28.05
CA ASP A 70 29.25 -5.90 27.31
C ASP A 70 28.36 -5.50 26.13
N ARG A 71 27.52 -6.42 25.64
CA ARG A 71 26.55 -6.14 24.58
C ARG A 71 25.31 -5.41 25.10
N CYS A 72 24.93 -5.65 26.35
CA CYS A 72 23.76 -5.07 26.99
C CYS A 72 24.09 -3.77 27.73
N SER A 73 25.38 -3.46 27.94
CA SER A 73 25.80 -2.21 28.57
C SER A 73 25.47 -1.00 27.68
N PRO A 74 24.81 0.05 28.21
CA PRO A 74 24.56 1.28 27.46
C PRO A 74 25.86 1.89 26.92
N ARG A 75 25.98 1.99 25.60
CA ARG A 75 27.15 2.62 24.97
C ARG A 75 26.91 4.10 24.79
N GLN A 76 27.89 4.90 25.19
CA GLN A 76 27.89 6.30 24.77
C GLN A 76 28.12 6.34 23.25
N PRO A 77 27.31 7.12 22.53
CA PRO A 77 27.49 7.28 21.09
C PRO A 77 28.77 8.06 20.80
N ASP A 78 29.57 7.61 19.83
CA ASP A 78 30.71 8.40 19.36
C ASP A 78 30.25 9.71 18.70
N ILE A 79 29.07 9.67 18.05
CA ILE A 79 28.46 10.81 17.38
C ILE A 79 27.09 11.12 17.98
N CYS A 80 26.99 12.28 18.61
CA CYS A 80 25.78 12.74 19.28
C CYS A 80 24.61 13.05 18.32
N CYS A 81 24.63 14.18 17.61
CA CYS A 81 23.57 14.57 16.66
C CYS A 81 24.13 15.55 15.61
N ASP A 82 23.32 15.89 14.62
CA ASP A 82 23.62 16.85 13.53
C ASP A 82 24.04 18.24 14.05
N ILE A 83 23.59 18.63 15.23
CA ILE A 83 23.93 19.95 15.81
C ILE A 83 25.25 19.90 16.58
N CYS A 84 25.53 18.80 17.29
CA CYS A 84 26.76 18.66 18.09
C CYS A 84 27.96 18.23 17.24
N HIS A 85 27.72 17.44 16.19
CA HIS A 85 28.75 16.84 15.32
C HIS A 85 28.32 16.99 13.85
N PRO A 86 28.23 18.24 13.34
CA PRO A 86 27.69 18.50 12.01
C PRO A 86 28.53 17.87 10.89
N THR A 87 29.85 17.86 11.05
CA THR A 87 30.78 17.34 10.05
C THR A 87 30.65 15.83 9.92
N GLU A 88 30.67 15.12 11.04
CA GLU A 88 30.59 13.66 11.10
C GLU A 88 29.25 13.18 10.55
N VAL A 89 28.15 13.81 10.96
CA VAL A 89 26.82 13.46 10.45
C VAL A 89 26.70 13.74 8.95
N ALA A 90 27.27 14.84 8.45
CA ALA A 90 27.27 15.13 7.02
C ALA A 90 28.04 14.06 6.20
N THR A 91 29.13 13.50 6.74
CA THR A 91 29.86 12.40 6.08
C THR A 91 29.10 11.07 6.11
N MET A 92 28.23 10.86 7.10
CA MET A 92 27.43 9.63 7.23
C MET A 92 26.23 9.59 6.30
N ILE A 93 25.69 10.75 5.89
CA ILE A 93 24.53 10.83 5.01
C ILE A 93 25.03 11.05 3.58
N PRO A 94 25.09 9.99 2.73
CA PRO A 94 25.51 10.17 1.36
C PRO A 94 24.55 11.13 0.66
N VAL A 95 25.11 12.14 -0.01
CA VAL A 95 24.34 13.01 -0.90
C VAL A 95 23.78 12.14 -2.02
N ARG A 96 22.48 11.86 -1.97
CA ARG A 96 21.82 11.09 -3.02
C ARG A 96 21.69 11.98 -4.24
N ASN A 97 22.54 11.73 -5.24
CA ASN A 97 22.43 12.32 -6.58
C ASN A 97 21.46 11.55 -7.48
N ASP A 98 20.81 10.50 -6.94
CA ASP A 98 19.82 9.72 -7.66
C ASP A 98 18.65 10.63 -8.05
N SER A 99 18.38 10.77 -9.34
CA SER A 99 17.13 11.36 -9.80
C SER A 99 15.97 10.61 -9.14
N VAL A 100 15.07 11.32 -8.47
CA VAL A 100 13.89 10.72 -7.82
C VAL A 100 13.16 9.87 -8.86
N ALA A 101 13.31 8.54 -8.75
CA ALA A 101 12.65 7.62 -9.65
C ALA A 101 11.15 7.88 -9.51
N LYS A 102 10.50 8.26 -10.62
CA LYS A 102 9.04 8.39 -10.62
C LYS A 102 8.50 7.04 -10.17
N PRO A 103 7.73 6.96 -9.08
CA PRO A 103 7.24 5.69 -8.59
C PRO A 103 6.44 5.05 -9.71
N GLN A 104 6.92 3.91 -10.21
CA GLN A 104 6.17 3.13 -11.16
C GLN A 104 4.87 2.75 -10.47
N ARG A 105 3.73 3.15 -11.06
CA ARG A 105 2.42 2.83 -10.50
C ARG A 105 2.26 1.31 -10.52
N VAL A 106 2.54 0.68 -9.38
CA VAL A 106 2.23 -0.73 -9.17
C VAL A 106 0.73 -0.89 -9.37
N ALA A 107 0.32 -1.91 -10.12
CA ALA A 107 -1.10 -2.25 -10.27
C ALA A 107 -1.73 -2.31 -8.88
N GLY A 108 -2.80 -1.55 -8.69
CA GLY A 108 -3.47 -1.46 -7.39
C GLY A 108 -4.01 -2.83 -6.97
N GLN A 109 -3.93 -3.13 -5.67
CA GLN A 109 -4.67 -4.24 -5.09
C GLN A 109 -6.17 -4.00 -5.32
N ILE A 110 -6.87 -5.04 -5.79
CA ILE A 110 -8.32 -4.98 -6.02
C ILE A 110 -9.03 -4.69 -4.68
N LYS A 111 -9.91 -3.69 -4.65
CA LYS A 111 -10.75 -3.44 -3.47
C LYS A 111 -11.88 -4.46 -3.45
N ILE A 112 -12.00 -5.18 -2.35
CA ILE A 112 -13.03 -6.21 -2.16
C ILE A 112 -14.00 -5.66 -1.11
N PRO A 113 -15.30 -5.54 -1.42
CA PRO A 113 -16.29 -5.14 -0.43
C PRO A 113 -16.31 -6.10 0.76
N PRO A 114 -16.72 -5.65 1.95
CA PRO A 114 -16.98 -6.56 3.07
C PRO A 114 -17.99 -7.63 2.66
N TYR A 115 -17.74 -8.87 3.07
CA TYR A 115 -18.61 -10.02 2.81
C TYR A 115 -18.63 -10.92 4.04
N ASP A 116 -19.68 -11.75 4.13
CA ASP A 116 -19.78 -12.79 5.14
C ASP A 116 -19.09 -14.06 4.62
N ALA A 117 -18.11 -14.55 5.36
CA ALA A 117 -17.30 -15.69 4.93
C ALA A 117 -18.11 -16.99 4.90
N ALA A 118 -18.09 -17.68 3.77
CA ALA A 118 -18.68 -19.00 3.62
C ALA A 118 -17.92 -20.07 4.43
N ALA A 119 -18.55 -21.23 4.63
CA ALA A 119 -17.92 -22.36 5.32
C ALA A 119 -16.66 -22.86 4.58
N SER A 120 -16.67 -22.86 3.25
CA SER A 120 -15.51 -23.21 2.41
C SER A 120 -14.33 -22.24 2.59
N GLU A 121 -14.61 -20.95 2.68
CA GLU A 121 -13.61 -19.89 2.89
C GLU A 121 -13.01 -19.95 4.29
N THR A 122 -13.83 -20.26 5.29
CA THR A 122 -13.36 -20.49 6.66
C THR A 122 -12.48 -21.74 6.74
N ALA A 123 -12.84 -22.80 6.02
CA ALA A 123 -12.02 -24.01 5.90
C ALA A 123 -10.68 -23.72 5.18
N LEU A 124 -10.72 -22.96 4.08
CA LEU A 124 -9.52 -22.51 3.37
C LEU A 124 -8.59 -21.71 4.27
N ARG A 125 -9.12 -20.74 5.03
CA ARG A 125 -8.34 -19.93 5.98
C ARG A 125 -7.61 -20.85 6.97
N ARG A 126 -8.31 -21.83 7.56
CA ARG A 126 -7.73 -22.77 8.51
C ARG A 126 -6.63 -23.63 7.86
N GLU A 127 -6.86 -24.16 6.67
CA GLU A 127 -5.89 -24.98 5.94
C GLU A 127 -4.61 -24.20 5.63
N LEU A 128 -4.76 -22.92 5.21
CA LEU A 128 -3.62 -22.03 4.96
C LEU A 128 -2.81 -21.75 6.24
N HIS A 129 -3.46 -21.58 7.39
CA HIS A 129 -2.77 -21.46 8.67
C HIS A 129 -2.00 -22.74 9.01
N GLN A 130 -2.62 -23.91 8.85
CA GLN A 130 -1.96 -25.19 9.13
C GLN A 130 -0.77 -25.45 8.20
N TRP A 131 -0.95 -25.21 6.90
CA TRP A 131 0.14 -25.29 5.91
C TRP A 131 1.29 -24.36 6.29
N ARG A 132 0.98 -23.12 6.69
CA ARG A 132 1.99 -22.15 7.15
C ARG A 132 2.79 -22.68 8.34
N GLU A 133 2.16 -23.28 9.35
CA GLU A 133 2.88 -23.83 10.51
C GLU A 133 3.90 -24.90 10.09
N VAL A 134 3.50 -25.79 9.18
CA VAL A 134 4.34 -26.88 8.69
C VAL A 134 5.52 -26.35 7.87
N VAL A 135 5.26 -25.42 6.95
CA VAL A 135 6.30 -24.89 6.06
C VAL A 135 7.24 -23.97 6.81
N ALA A 136 6.73 -23.10 7.69
CA ALA A 136 7.58 -22.22 8.50
C ALA A 136 8.52 -23.02 9.41
N ARG A 137 8.05 -24.10 10.04
CA ARG A 137 8.90 -24.96 10.89
C ARG A 137 10.03 -25.65 10.13
N SER A 138 9.81 -25.99 8.86
CA SER A 138 10.81 -26.68 8.04
C SER A 138 11.74 -25.75 7.27
N SER A 139 11.40 -24.46 7.16
CA SER A 139 12.13 -23.52 6.30
C SER A 139 12.73 -22.31 7.03
N CYS A 140 12.36 -22.07 8.29
CA CYS A 140 12.89 -20.97 9.09
C CYS A 140 13.65 -21.50 10.31
N ASP A 141 14.95 -21.23 10.37
CA ASP A 141 15.80 -21.61 11.52
C ASP A 141 15.40 -20.86 12.80
N ASP A 142 14.91 -19.62 12.68
CA ASP A 142 14.46 -18.77 13.79
C ASP A 142 12.94 -18.90 14.08
N TYR A 143 12.33 -20.05 13.77
CA TYR A 143 10.90 -20.28 13.97
C TYR A 143 10.47 -20.00 15.43
N ASP A 144 11.31 -20.34 16.41
CA ASP A 144 10.98 -20.19 17.83
C ASP A 144 10.85 -18.74 18.30
N PHE A 145 11.52 -17.79 17.62
CA PHE A 145 11.52 -16.38 18.04
C PHE A 145 10.40 -15.57 17.39
N TYR A 146 10.22 -15.72 16.08
CA TYR A 146 9.24 -14.92 15.33
C TYR A 146 7.94 -15.67 15.05
N GLY A 147 7.94 -16.99 15.22
CA GLY A 147 6.82 -17.84 14.90
C GLY A 147 6.52 -17.92 13.40
N PRO A 148 5.39 -18.53 13.04
CA PRO A 148 4.97 -18.77 11.65
C PRO A 148 4.59 -17.48 10.89
N ASP A 149 4.32 -16.39 11.60
CA ASP A 149 3.80 -15.15 11.03
C ASP A 149 4.87 -14.37 10.23
N ILE A 150 6.17 -14.63 10.50
CA ILE A 150 7.28 -14.10 9.69
C ILE A 150 7.27 -14.65 8.27
N PHE A 151 6.77 -15.87 8.09
CA PHE A 151 6.78 -16.57 6.81
C PHE A 151 5.57 -16.18 5.96
N LEU A 152 4.36 -16.29 6.52
CA LEU A 152 3.09 -15.92 5.88
C LEU A 152 2.17 -15.25 6.89
N HIS A 153 2.24 -13.92 6.95
CA HIS A 153 1.47 -13.11 7.89
C HIS A 153 -0.05 -13.30 7.70
N PHE A 154 -0.84 -13.31 8.78
CA PHE A 154 -2.29 -13.57 8.73
C PHE A 154 -3.06 -12.66 7.74
N LYS A 155 -2.69 -11.38 7.62
CA LYS A 155 -3.28 -10.45 6.62
C LYS A 155 -3.10 -10.91 5.18
N ILE A 156 -2.03 -11.63 4.87
CA ILE A 156 -1.81 -12.21 3.54
C ILE A 156 -2.76 -13.39 3.33
N ILE A 157 -2.95 -14.23 4.36
CA ILE A 157 -3.95 -15.32 4.34
C ILE A 157 -5.35 -14.76 4.11
N ASP A 158 -5.76 -13.74 4.87
CA ASP A 158 -7.06 -13.08 4.66
C ASP A 158 -7.19 -12.54 3.24
N ARG A 159 -6.14 -11.90 2.74
CA ARG A 159 -6.12 -11.40 1.36
C ARG A 159 -6.26 -12.51 0.32
N ILE A 160 -5.65 -13.68 0.54
CA ILE A 160 -5.79 -14.85 -0.33
C ILE A 160 -7.26 -15.30 -0.33
N VAL A 161 -7.87 -15.44 0.84
CA VAL A 161 -9.29 -15.84 0.99
C VAL A 161 -10.20 -14.82 0.30
N ASP A 162 -9.96 -13.52 0.46
CA ASP A 162 -10.74 -12.48 -0.21
C ASP A 162 -10.65 -12.60 -1.74
N LEU A 163 -9.45 -12.85 -2.29
CA LEU A 163 -9.26 -12.99 -3.73
C LEU A 163 -9.94 -14.25 -4.29
N VAL A 164 -10.05 -15.30 -3.47
CA VAL A 164 -10.77 -16.54 -3.80
C VAL A 164 -12.27 -16.27 -3.81
N HIS A 165 -12.79 -15.57 -2.80
CA HIS A 165 -14.19 -15.14 -2.71
C HIS A 165 -14.66 -14.44 -3.99
N VAL A 166 -13.86 -13.52 -4.53
CA VAL A 166 -14.18 -12.78 -5.77
C VAL A 166 -13.76 -13.49 -7.07
N GLY A 167 -13.20 -14.71 -6.99
CA GLY A 167 -12.74 -15.49 -8.15
C GLY A 167 -11.60 -14.81 -8.94
N LYS A 168 -10.76 -14.01 -8.26
CA LYS A 168 -9.65 -13.27 -8.87
C LYS A 168 -8.27 -13.90 -8.65
N LEU A 169 -8.18 -14.96 -7.85
CA LEU A 169 -6.94 -15.71 -7.65
C LEU A 169 -6.89 -16.91 -8.61
N LYS A 170 -6.24 -16.77 -9.77
CA LYS A 170 -6.15 -17.85 -10.76
C LYS A 170 -4.72 -18.33 -11.02
N THR A 171 -3.75 -17.42 -10.88
CA THR A 171 -2.35 -17.69 -11.20
C THR A 171 -1.43 -17.26 -10.08
N VAL A 172 -0.20 -17.79 -10.08
CA VAL A 172 0.85 -17.37 -9.13
C VAL A 172 1.15 -15.88 -9.30
N ARG A 173 0.99 -15.36 -10.52
CA ARG A 173 1.17 -13.94 -10.80
C ARG A 173 0.09 -13.08 -10.14
N ASP A 174 -1.15 -13.55 -10.10
CA ASP A 174 -2.23 -12.87 -9.36
C ASP A 174 -1.90 -12.82 -7.87
N LEU A 175 -1.44 -13.94 -7.31
CA LEU A 175 -1.00 -14.03 -5.92
C LEU A 175 0.09 -13.01 -5.62
N GLU A 176 1.15 -12.98 -6.43
CA GLU A 176 2.29 -12.07 -6.26
C GLU A 176 1.87 -10.60 -6.34
N ILE A 177 1.10 -10.21 -7.37
CA ILE A 177 0.66 -8.82 -7.56
C ILE A 177 -0.28 -8.39 -6.42
N GLN A 178 -1.22 -9.25 -6.03
CA GLN A 178 -2.28 -8.88 -5.11
C GLN A 178 -1.85 -8.96 -3.63
N THR A 179 -0.85 -9.77 -3.29
CA THR A 179 -0.37 -9.91 -1.91
C THR A 179 0.98 -9.24 -1.67
N ARG A 180 1.81 -9.09 -2.71
CA ARG A 180 3.22 -8.69 -2.60
C ARG A 180 4.03 -9.60 -1.67
N TRP A 181 3.59 -10.83 -1.49
CA TRP A 181 4.28 -11.79 -0.66
C TRP A 181 5.55 -12.27 -1.35
N ILE A 182 6.70 -12.06 -0.71
CA ILE A 182 8.03 -12.32 -1.29
C ILE A 182 8.24 -13.78 -1.71
N TYR A 183 7.54 -14.71 -1.08
CA TYR A 183 7.64 -16.13 -1.40
C TYR A 183 6.54 -16.64 -2.34
N ALA A 184 5.73 -15.75 -2.92
CA ALA A 184 4.68 -16.13 -3.87
C ALA A 184 5.22 -16.92 -5.06
N ALA A 185 6.40 -16.57 -5.58
CA ALA A 185 7.03 -17.31 -6.68
C ALA A 185 7.44 -18.74 -6.28
N LYS A 186 7.84 -18.95 -5.02
CA LYS A 186 8.32 -20.25 -4.51
C LYS A 186 7.17 -21.18 -4.11
N TYR A 187 6.21 -20.68 -3.34
CA TYR A 187 5.13 -21.48 -2.77
C TYR A 187 3.76 -21.25 -3.42
N GLY A 188 3.66 -20.34 -4.40
CA GLY A 188 2.38 -19.99 -4.99
C GLY A 188 1.65 -21.15 -5.64
N VAL A 189 2.37 -22.12 -6.21
CA VAL A 189 1.77 -23.33 -6.78
C VAL A 189 1.10 -24.19 -5.70
N GLU A 190 1.71 -24.34 -4.53
CA GLU A 190 1.12 -25.08 -3.42
C GLU A 190 -0.10 -24.36 -2.85
N ILE A 191 -0.02 -23.03 -2.68
CA ILE A 191 -1.16 -22.20 -2.26
C ILE A 191 -2.33 -22.36 -3.23
N LEU A 192 -2.08 -22.32 -4.54
CA LEU A 192 -3.16 -22.50 -5.53
C LEU A 192 -3.78 -23.89 -5.48
N ARG A 193 -3.01 -24.95 -5.19
CA ARG A 193 -3.57 -26.30 -4.96
C ARG A 193 -4.49 -26.35 -3.75
N ILE A 194 -4.10 -25.70 -2.64
CA ILE A 194 -4.96 -25.58 -1.45
C ILE A 194 -6.25 -24.81 -1.80
N VAL A 195 -6.12 -23.71 -2.55
CA VAL A 195 -7.27 -22.93 -3.03
C VAL A 195 -8.22 -23.77 -3.90
N GLU A 196 -7.69 -24.54 -4.85
CA GLU A 196 -8.48 -25.41 -5.73
C GLU A 196 -9.24 -26.50 -4.97
N LEU A 197 -8.71 -26.99 -3.83
CA LEU A 197 -9.39 -27.97 -2.99
C LEU A 197 -10.63 -27.37 -2.29
N HIS A 198 -10.58 -26.09 -1.94
CA HIS A 198 -11.65 -25.40 -1.21
C HIS A 198 -12.61 -24.60 -2.10
N THR A 199 -12.26 -24.40 -3.38
CA THR A 199 -13.12 -23.68 -4.32
C THR A 199 -14.02 -24.69 -5.03
N PRO A 200 -15.36 -24.57 -4.95
CA PRO A 200 -16.24 -25.40 -5.74
C PRO A 200 -15.88 -25.25 -7.22
N LYS A 201 -15.59 -26.36 -7.90
CA LYS A 201 -15.56 -26.35 -9.36
C LYS A 201 -16.99 -26.11 -9.79
N ASP A 202 -17.29 -24.91 -10.25
CA ASP A 202 -18.59 -24.62 -10.85
C ASP A 202 -18.89 -25.76 -11.83
N PRO A 203 -20.04 -26.46 -11.68
CA PRO A 203 -20.42 -27.44 -12.68
C PRO A 203 -20.47 -26.70 -14.00
N LEU A 204 -19.67 -27.18 -14.97
CA LEU A 204 -19.65 -26.66 -16.33
C LEU A 204 -21.10 -26.38 -16.73
N PRO A 205 -21.45 -25.13 -17.14
CA PRO A 205 -22.81 -24.85 -17.56
C PRO A 205 -23.19 -25.90 -18.61
N PRO A 206 -24.37 -26.54 -18.51
CA PRO A 206 -24.76 -27.56 -19.46
C PRO A 206 -24.59 -26.98 -20.86
N SER A 207 -23.83 -27.69 -21.69
CA SER A 207 -23.57 -27.26 -23.06
C SER A 207 -24.90 -26.84 -23.70
N PRO A 208 -25.04 -25.60 -24.20
CA PRO A 208 -26.26 -25.18 -24.87
C PRO A 208 -26.50 -25.95 -26.18
N PHE A 209 -25.57 -26.84 -26.56
CA PHE A 209 -25.64 -27.72 -27.72
C PHE A 209 -26.13 -29.13 -27.36
N VAL A 210 -27.12 -29.28 -26.48
CA VAL A 210 -27.97 -30.49 -26.56
C VAL A 210 -28.85 -30.31 -27.79
N THR A 211 -28.29 -30.76 -28.91
CA THR A 211 -28.88 -30.88 -30.24
C THR A 211 -30.32 -31.33 -30.15
N THR A 212 -31.23 -30.43 -30.49
CA THR A 212 -32.51 -30.81 -31.08
C THR A 212 -32.21 -31.76 -32.24
N PRO A 213 -32.74 -33.00 -32.28
CA PRO A 213 -32.47 -33.90 -33.39
C PRO A 213 -32.96 -33.24 -34.69
N LEU A 214 -32.03 -32.99 -35.62
CA LEU A 214 -32.38 -32.56 -36.97
C LEU A 214 -33.22 -33.69 -37.59
N VAL A 215 -34.52 -33.44 -37.74
CA VAL A 215 -35.39 -34.27 -38.58
C VAL A 215 -34.86 -34.16 -40.01
N ALA A 216 -34.34 -35.27 -40.52
CA ALA A 216 -33.89 -35.38 -41.90
C ALA A 216 -35.08 -35.16 -42.85
N ARG A 217 -35.14 -34.00 -43.50
CA ARG A 217 -35.94 -33.82 -44.71
C ARG A 217 -35.13 -34.36 -45.88
N SER A 218 -35.53 -35.52 -46.37
CA SER A 218 -35.17 -36.02 -47.68
C SER A 218 -35.65 -35.03 -48.74
N HIS A 219 -34.72 -34.37 -49.42
CA HIS A 219 -35.00 -33.72 -50.68
C HIS A 219 -34.02 -34.23 -51.72
N GLU A 220 -34.54 -35.12 -52.56
CA GLU A 220 -33.96 -35.54 -53.82
C GLU A 220 -33.77 -34.34 -54.75
N ASN A 221 -32.75 -34.46 -55.62
CA ASN A 221 -32.58 -33.78 -56.90
C ASN A 221 -32.25 -32.27 -56.85
N GLN A 222 -31.00 -31.90 -57.17
CA GLN A 222 -30.54 -31.72 -58.56
C GLN A 222 -29.10 -31.15 -58.63
N LEU A 223 -28.37 -31.62 -59.65
CA LEU A 223 -27.07 -31.11 -60.09
C LEU A 223 -27.14 -29.63 -60.48
N ALA A 224 -26.11 -28.85 -60.15
CA ALA A 224 -25.19 -28.25 -61.11
C ALA A 224 -24.40 -27.04 -60.53
N HIS A 225 -23.17 -26.91 -61.01
CA HIS A 225 -22.32 -25.71 -61.06
C HIS A 225 -21.59 -25.20 -59.79
N ARG A 226 -20.32 -25.61 -59.72
CA ARG A 226 -19.16 -24.78 -59.30
C ARG A 226 -19.20 -23.42 -60.02
N PRO A 227 -18.76 -22.32 -59.38
CA PRO A 227 -17.38 -21.89 -59.58
C PRO A 227 -16.65 -21.27 -58.37
N MET A 228 -15.34 -21.28 -58.56
CA MET A 228 -14.19 -20.69 -57.86
C MET A 228 -14.38 -19.60 -56.79
N HIS A 229 -13.60 -19.81 -55.72
CA HIS A 229 -12.82 -18.87 -54.90
C HIS A 229 -12.55 -17.49 -55.54
N PRO A 230 -12.60 -16.39 -54.75
CA PRO A 230 -11.36 -15.84 -54.16
C PRO A 230 -11.55 -15.38 -52.68
N GLN A 231 -10.70 -15.88 -51.78
CA GLN A 231 -9.66 -15.12 -51.05
C GLN A 231 -10.19 -14.00 -50.13
N SER A 232 -10.20 -14.32 -48.84
CA SER A 232 -10.29 -13.38 -47.73
C SER A 232 -9.16 -12.35 -47.72
N PRO A 233 -9.43 -11.11 -47.32
CA PRO A 233 -8.47 -10.28 -46.61
C PRO A 233 -8.89 -10.14 -45.14
N LEU A 234 -8.27 -10.95 -44.28
CA LEU A 234 -8.08 -10.55 -42.88
C LEU A 234 -6.94 -9.52 -42.86
N ALA A 235 -7.30 -8.24 -42.74
CA ALA A 235 -6.37 -7.17 -42.41
C ALA A 235 -7.03 -6.18 -41.43
N GLY A 236 -6.82 -6.43 -40.13
CA GLY A 236 -6.45 -5.38 -39.17
C GLY A 236 -7.29 -4.11 -39.04
N CYS A 237 -8.63 -4.16 -39.05
CA CYS A 237 -9.42 -3.04 -38.54
C CYS A 237 -9.69 -3.21 -37.05
N LYS A 238 -8.76 -2.74 -36.21
CA LYS A 238 -9.08 -2.48 -34.79
C LYS A 238 -10.26 -1.50 -34.77
N PRO A 239 -11.34 -1.74 -34.01
CA PRO A 239 -12.45 -0.80 -33.94
C PRO A 239 -11.91 0.54 -33.45
N GLN A 240 -11.91 1.55 -34.31
CA GLN A 240 -11.59 2.92 -33.92
C GLN A 240 -12.62 3.32 -32.86
N ARG A 241 -12.18 3.55 -31.63
CA ARG A 241 -13.05 4.07 -30.58
C ARG A 241 -13.62 5.39 -31.09
N ALA A 242 -14.95 5.50 -31.09
CA ALA A 242 -15.64 6.73 -31.42
C ALA A 242 -15.00 7.90 -30.65
N LEU A 243 -14.73 9.00 -31.36
CA LEU A 243 -14.20 10.22 -30.76
C LEU A 243 -15.16 10.69 -29.66
N SER A 244 -14.63 10.95 -28.46
CA SER A 244 -15.46 11.38 -27.35
C SER A 244 -16.05 12.77 -27.63
N THR A 245 -17.36 12.91 -27.45
CA THR A 245 -18.06 14.19 -27.42
C THR A 245 -17.92 14.86 -26.05
N CYS A 246 -17.69 16.17 -26.06
CA CYS A 246 -17.62 16.96 -24.85
C CYS A 246 -19.01 17.17 -24.26
N GLY A 247 -19.28 16.69 -23.04
CA GLY A 247 -20.58 16.89 -22.38
C GLY A 247 -20.92 18.34 -22.00
N ALA A 248 -20.01 19.31 -22.14
CA ALA A 248 -20.33 20.74 -21.96
C ALA A 248 -20.72 21.43 -23.27
N CYS A 249 -19.93 21.25 -24.33
CA CYS A 249 -20.13 21.99 -25.59
C CYS A 249 -20.61 21.12 -26.77
N GLY A 250 -20.74 19.80 -26.60
CA GLY A 250 -21.18 18.84 -27.62
C GLY A 250 -20.15 18.53 -28.71
N GLN A 251 -19.02 19.23 -28.77
CA GLN A 251 -18.02 19.06 -29.82
C GLN A 251 -17.17 17.79 -29.65
N LEU A 252 -16.74 17.20 -30.78
CA LEU A 252 -15.91 16.00 -30.83
C LEU A 252 -14.43 16.33 -30.55
N GLY A 253 -13.70 15.35 -30.00
CA GLY A 253 -12.24 15.39 -29.91
C GLY A 253 -11.66 15.95 -28.61
N HIS A 254 -12.48 16.38 -27.66
CA HIS A 254 -12.03 16.77 -26.31
C HIS A 254 -13.07 16.45 -25.23
N ARG A 255 -12.65 16.44 -23.96
CA ARG A 255 -13.53 16.28 -22.79
C ARG A 255 -13.75 17.62 -22.08
N ARG A 256 -14.84 17.75 -21.31
CA ARG A 256 -15.21 18.97 -20.55
C ARG A 256 -14.06 19.56 -19.71
N ASN A 257 -13.17 18.71 -19.19
CA ASN A 257 -12.07 19.11 -18.30
C ASN A 257 -10.75 19.41 -19.04
N MET A 258 -10.73 19.41 -20.38
CA MET A 258 -9.56 19.83 -21.16
C MET A 258 -9.62 21.34 -21.40
N ARG A 259 -8.49 22.03 -21.27
CA ARG A 259 -8.37 23.50 -21.46
C ARG A 259 -8.82 23.99 -22.85
N VAL A 260 -8.86 23.11 -23.84
CA VAL A 260 -9.35 23.38 -25.19
C VAL A 260 -10.88 23.52 -25.27
N CYS A 261 -11.62 23.15 -24.22
CA CYS A 261 -13.06 23.38 -24.19
C CYS A 261 -13.35 24.86 -23.96
N ALA A 262 -14.10 25.49 -24.85
CA ALA A 262 -14.55 26.88 -24.68
C ALA A 262 -15.41 27.09 -23.41
N GLN A 263 -16.04 26.02 -22.92
CA GLN A 263 -16.84 25.99 -21.69
C GLN A 263 -16.06 25.45 -20.48
N HIS A 264 -14.72 25.40 -20.57
CA HIS A 264 -13.90 24.96 -19.44
C HIS A 264 -14.07 25.94 -18.28
N PRO A 265 -14.46 25.49 -17.07
CA PRO A 265 -14.56 26.37 -15.92
C PRO A 265 -13.16 26.94 -15.65
N GLN A 266 -12.99 28.22 -15.98
CA GLN A 266 -11.83 28.99 -15.55
C GLN A 266 -11.96 29.09 -14.03
N THR A 267 -11.25 28.24 -13.30
CA THR A 267 -11.11 28.39 -11.85
C THR A 267 -10.48 29.74 -11.60
N THR A 268 -11.30 30.74 -11.29
CA THR A 268 -10.91 32.04 -10.76
C THR A 268 -10.18 31.76 -9.46
N THR A 269 -8.87 31.67 -9.55
CA THR A 269 -8.00 31.49 -8.39
C THR A 269 -7.86 32.88 -7.78
N SER A 270 -8.79 33.23 -6.89
CA SER A 270 -8.68 34.43 -6.07
C SER A 270 -7.43 34.28 -5.20
N GLY A 271 -6.44 35.14 -5.47
CA GLY A 271 -5.15 35.14 -4.83
C GLY A 271 -5.19 35.55 -3.36
N GLY A 272 -4.15 35.14 -2.62
CA GLY A 272 -3.87 35.61 -1.27
C GLY A 272 -3.00 34.65 -0.47
N SER A 273 -1.68 34.63 -0.71
CA SER A 273 -0.68 34.76 0.36
C SER A 273 0.74 34.77 -0.20
N GLU A 274 1.48 35.75 0.32
CA GLU A 274 2.83 36.21 0.04
C GLU A 274 3.92 35.13 0.19
N ASN A 275 4.86 35.10 -0.76
CA ASN A 275 6.23 34.67 -0.51
C ASN A 275 7.15 35.85 -0.82
N ILE A 276 7.62 36.53 0.22
CA ILE A 276 8.66 37.56 0.10
C ILE A 276 10.02 36.87 0.30
N PRO A 277 11.00 37.02 -0.61
CA PRO A 277 12.34 36.47 -0.45
C PRO A 277 13.18 37.31 0.54
N PRO A 278 14.22 36.73 1.16
CA PRO A 278 15.07 37.45 2.11
C PRO A 278 15.99 38.45 1.39
N VAL A 279 16.17 39.62 1.99
CA VAL A 279 17.13 40.65 1.60
C VAL A 279 18.50 40.32 2.22
N PRO A 280 19.62 40.60 1.52
CA PRO A 280 21.00 40.25 1.91
C PRO A 280 21.47 40.80 3.26
#